data_AF-A0A9J5XLW8-F1
#
_entry.id   AF-A0A9J5XLW8-F1
#
_cell.length_a   1.000
_cell.length_b   1.000
_cell.length_c   1.000
_cell.angle_alpha   90.00
_cell.angle_beta   90.00
_cell.angle_gamma   90.00
#
_symmetry.space_group_name_H-M   'P 1'
#
loop_
_entity.id
_entity.type
_entity.pdbx_description
1 polymer ?
#
loop_
_entity_poly.entity_id
_entity_poly.type
_entity_poly.pdbx_seq_one_letter_code
_entity_poly.pdbx_strand_id
1 'polypeptide(L)'
;MSFFSRSFDLSYRGINFLCATYFSLVMTICLGWYQLSRLAIMASQRLLILQPHNWALRRDHGMMLYYSREYEEAVQELSICMVFAPEEEAEVLEAFVEKLHLLRLESSWKNLERKGRLTVT
;
A
#
# COMPACT_ATOMS: atom_id res chain seq x y z
N MET A 1 39.31 -27.92 6.74
CA MET A 1 38.79 -28.31 5.42
C MET A 1 37.85 -27.20 4.94
N SER A 2 38.28 -25.98 4.62
CA SER A 2 39.38 -25.51 3.78
C SER A 2 39.30 -26.02 2.34
N PHE A 3 38.43 -25.42 1.52
CA PHE A 3 38.55 -25.36 0.05
C PHE A 3 37.55 -24.36 -0.56
N PHE A 4 37.56 -23.10 -0.11
CA PHE A 4 37.04 -21.99 -0.92
C PHE A 4 37.74 -20.68 -0.59
N SER A 5 39.05 -20.77 -0.32
CA SER A 5 39.93 -19.64 -0.07
C SER A 5 41.02 -19.65 -1.13
N ARG A 6 40.84 -18.84 -2.18
CA ARG A 6 41.79 -18.37 -3.22
C ARG A 6 41.17 -18.47 -4.61
N SER A 7 40.52 -17.38 -5.03
CA SER A 7 40.43 -16.92 -6.43
C SER A 7 39.38 -15.81 -6.62
N PHE A 8 38.54 -15.53 -5.62
CA PHE A 8 37.55 -14.45 -5.69
C PHE A 8 38.01 -13.15 -5.00
N ASP A 9 39.31 -12.88 -5.00
CA ASP A 9 39.86 -11.58 -4.63
C ASP A 9 39.98 -10.72 -5.89
N LEU A 10 39.25 -9.59 -5.89
CA LEU A 10 39.32 -8.40 -6.76
C LEU A 10 38.16 -8.11 -7.75
N SER A 11 37.30 -9.06 -8.11
CA SER A 11 36.14 -8.75 -8.99
C SER A 11 34.81 -8.51 -8.23
N TYR A 12 34.69 -8.99 -6.99
CA TYR A 12 33.45 -8.94 -6.19
C TYR A 12 33.22 -7.65 -5.37
N ARG A 13 34.19 -6.72 -5.31
CA ARG A 13 34.04 -5.48 -4.52
C ARG A 13 33.18 -4.42 -5.22
N GLY A 14 33.22 -4.34 -6.55
CA GLY A 14 32.44 -3.34 -7.31
C GLY A 14 30.95 -3.69 -7.44
N ILE A 15 30.62 -4.98 -7.62
CA ILE A 15 29.25 -5.46 -7.81
C ILE A 15 28.45 -5.41 -6.51
N ASN A 16 29.07 -5.76 -5.38
CA ASN A 16 28.44 -5.61 -4.07
C ASN A 16 28.19 -4.15 -3.70
N PHE A 17 29.03 -3.21 -4.15
CA PHE A 17 28.84 -1.79 -3.90
C PHE A 17 27.67 -1.22 -4.72
N LEU A 18 27.57 -1.55 -6.01
CA LEU A 18 26.43 -1.19 -6.86
C LEU A 18 25.11 -1.83 -6.38
N CYS A 19 25.14 -3.08 -5.94
CA CYS A 19 23.95 -3.76 -5.41
C CYS A 19 23.53 -3.17 -4.05
N ALA A 20 24.49 -2.86 -3.16
CA ALA A 20 24.21 -2.24 -1.87
C ALA A 20 23.73 -0.79 -1.99
N THR A 21 24.29 0.00 -2.93
CA THR A 21 23.81 1.36 -3.18
C THR A 21 22.45 1.36 -3.88
N TYR A 22 22.19 0.42 -4.80
CA TYR A 22 20.87 0.26 -5.41
C TYR A 22 19.82 -0.16 -4.37
N PHE A 23 20.14 -1.13 -3.50
CA PHE A 23 19.24 -1.56 -2.43
C PHE A 23 19.01 -0.44 -1.40
N SER A 24 20.05 0.33 -1.06
CA SER A 24 19.96 1.51 -0.20
C SER A 24 19.13 2.64 -0.84
N LEU A 25 19.29 2.90 -2.14
CA LEU A 25 18.52 3.89 -2.88
C LEU A 25 17.04 3.49 -2.96
N VAL A 26 16.74 2.22 -3.29
CA VAL A 26 15.38 1.67 -3.33
C VAL A 26 14.75 1.70 -1.94
N MET A 27 15.50 1.36 -0.89
CA MET A 27 15.01 1.47 0.49
C MET A 27 14.80 2.92 0.91
N THR A 28 15.65 3.87 0.51
CA THR A 28 15.47 5.29 0.82
C THR A 28 14.29 5.89 0.05
N ILE A 29 14.08 5.48 -1.21
CA ILE A 29 12.92 5.86 -2.01
C ILE A 29 11.65 5.21 -1.44
N CYS A 30 11.68 3.94 -1.03
CA CYS A 30 10.55 3.25 -0.37
C CYS A 30 10.22 3.86 1.00
N LEU A 31 11.23 4.16 1.82
CA LEU A 31 11.05 4.81 3.11
C LEU A 31 10.52 6.24 2.93
N GLY A 32 11.05 6.98 1.96
CA GLY A 32 10.55 8.30 1.57
C GLY A 32 9.10 8.24 1.08
N TRP A 33 8.76 7.28 0.21
CA TRP A 33 7.41 7.06 -0.30
C TRP A 33 6.45 6.66 0.82
N TYR A 34 6.85 5.76 1.72
CA TYR A 34 6.03 5.32 2.84
C TYR A 34 5.73 6.46 3.82
N GLN A 35 6.74 7.30 4.13
CA GLN A 35 6.50 8.48 4.94
C GLN A 35 5.60 9.50 4.24
N LEU A 36 5.75 9.69 2.93
CA LEU A 36 4.91 10.58 2.14
C LEU A 36 3.46 10.10 2.10
N SER A 37 3.22 8.79 1.96
CA SER A 37 1.87 8.20 1.97
C SER A 37 1.15 8.43 3.29
N ARG A 38 1.82 8.21 4.43
CA ARG A 38 1.22 8.48 5.75
C ARG A 38 0.92 9.96 5.96
N LEU A 39 1.84 10.83 5.54
CA LEU A 39 1.64 12.28 5.63
C LEU A 39 0.47 12.74 4.73
N ALA A 40 0.34 12.17 3.54
CA ALA A 40 -0.72 12.48 2.59
C ALA A 40 -2.09 12.03 3.11
N ILE A 41 -2.19 10.88 3.77
CA ILE A 41 -3.43 10.42 4.44
C ILE A 41 -3.82 11.40 5.56
N MET A 42 -2.88 11.80 6.41
CA MET A 42 -3.17 12.78 7.47
C MET A 42 -3.55 14.16 6.92
N ALA A 43 -2.90 14.61 5.84
CA ALA A 43 -3.20 15.88 5.20
C ALA A 43 -4.59 15.88 4.55
N SER A 44 -4.94 14.79 3.84
CA SER A 44 -6.28 14.62 3.26
C SER A 44 -7.36 14.50 4.33
N GLN A 45 -7.12 13.81 5.44
CA GLN A 45 -8.04 13.79 6.58
C GLN A 45 -8.27 15.19 7.17
N ARG A 46 -7.22 16.01 7.29
CA ARG A 46 -7.36 17.42 7.72
C ARG A 46 -8.14 18.26 6.72
N LEU A 47 -7.96 18.02 5.42
CA LEU A 47 -8.73 18.69 4.37
C LEU A 47 -10.22 18.31 4.41
N LEU A 48 -10.55 17.04 4.73
CA LEU A 48 -11.94 16.60 4.89
C LEU A 48 -12.65 17.28 6.06
N ILE A 49 -11.94 17.59 7.15
CA ILE A 49 -12.49 18.38 8.26
C ILE A 49 -12.83 19.80 7.80
N LEU A 50 -12.03 20.38 6.90
CA LEU A 50 -12.26 21.72 6.37
C LEU A 50 -13.38 21.75 5.32
N GLN A 51 -13.51 20.70 4.50
CA GLN A 51 -14.49 20.62 3.41
C GLN A 51 -15.14 19.22 3.35
N PRO A 52 -16.08 18.92 4.25
CA PRO A 52 -16.67 17.58 4.36
C PRO A 52 -17.60 17.21 3.20
N HIS A 53 -18.06 18.20 2.42
CA HIS A 53 -18.99 18.00 1.30
C HIS A 53 -18.28 17.87 -0.05
N ASN A 54 -16.96 18.01 -0.06
CA ASN A 54 -16.18 17.86 -1.28
C ASN A 54 -15.93 16.37 -1.52
N TRP A 55 -16.78 15.75 -2.33
CA TRP A 55 -16.72 14.32 -2.65
C TRP A 55 -15.40 13.96 -3.36
N ALA A 56 -14.83 14.84 -4.20
CA ALA A 56 -13.58 14.56 -4.92
C ALA A 56 -12.40 14.38 -3.97
N LEU A 57 -12.29 15.23 -2.94
CA LEU A 57 -11.27 15.08 -1.88
C LEU A 57 -11.45 13.77 -1.10
N ARG A 58 -12.70 13.35 -0.87
CA ARG A 58 -13.02 12.12 -0.15
C ARG A 58 -12.71 10.87 -0.96
N ARG A 59 -12.98 10.92 -2.26
CA ARG A 59 -12.55 9.90 -3.22
C ARG A 59 -11.04 9.74 -3.19
N ASP A 60 -10.29 10.84 -3.28
CA ASP A 60 -8.83 10.80 -3.30
C ASP A 60 -8.26 10.29 -1.95
N HIS A 61 -8.88 10.63 -0.82
CA HIS A 61 -8.55 10.05 0.48
C HIS A 61 -8.77 8.53 0.54
N GLY A 62 -9.94 8.06 0.09
CA GLY A 62 -10.25 6.64 -0.02
C GLY A 62 -9.28 5.89 -0.94
N MET A 63 -8.84 6.53 -2.03
CA MET A 63 -7.81 5.97 -2.91
C MET A 63 -6.44 5.88 -2.23
N MET A 64 -6.06 6.85 -1.40
CA MET A 64 -4.82 6.76 -0.62
C MET A 64 -4.86 5.61 0.39
N LEU A 65 -6.00 5.38 1.06
CA LEU A 65 -6.21 4.23 1.96
C LEU A 65 -6.14 2.89 1.20
N TYR A 66 -6.68 2.83 -0.01
CA TYR A 66 -6.55 1.66 -0.89
C TYR A 66 -5.08 1.31 -1.18
N TYR A 67 -4.24 2.30 -1.51
CA TYR A 67 -2.81 2.08 -1.72
C TYR A 67 -2.06 1.65 -0.45
N SER A 68 -2.50 2.11 0.72
CA SER A 68 -1.98 1.66 2.01
C SER A 68 -2.43 0.26 2.42
N ARG A 69 -3.29 -0.40 1.62
CA ARG A 69 -3.90 -1.70 1.90
C ARG A 69 -4.85 -1.69 3.11
N GLU A 70 -5.32 -0.51 3.50
CA GLU A 70 -6.30 -0.31 4.56
C GLU A 70 -7.71 -0.41 3.95
N TYR A 71 -8.04 -1.60 3.44
CA TYR A 71 -9.24 -1.81 2.62
C TYR A 71 -10.55 -1.54 3.38
N GLU A 72 -10.58 -1.74 4.69
CA GLU A 72 -11.76 -1.50 5.53
C GLU A 72 -12.10 -0.01 5.64
N GLU A 73 -11.09 0.81 5.93
CA GLU A 73 -11.23 2.26 6.02
C GLU A 73 -11.49 2.86 4.63
N ALA A 74 -10.83 2.34 3.59
CA ALA A 74 -11.07 2.73 2.21
C ALA A 74 -12.54 2.50 1.80
N VAL A 75 -13.10 1.33 2.11
CA VAL A 75 -14.51 1.02 1.83
C VAL A 75 -15.45 1.98 2.56
N GLN A 76 -15.20 2.29 3.83
CA GLN A 76 -16.04 3.21 4.60
C GLN A 76 -16.02 4.61 4.00
N GLU A 77 -14.83 5.18 3.75
CA GLU A 77 -14.71 6.53 3.20
C GLU A 77 -15.29 6.64 1.79
N LEU A 78 -15.09 5.63 0.94
CA LEU A 78 -15.66 5.60 -0.41
C LEU A 78 -17.17 5.40 -0.39
N SER A 79 -17.71 4.63 0.56
CA SER A 79 -19.16 4.49 0.73
C SER A 79 -19.81 5.80 1.13
N ILE A 80 -19.16 6.58 2.00
CA ILE A 80 -19.65 7.91 2.34
C ILE A 80 -19.48 8.86 1.14
N CYS A 81 -18.41 8.72 0.35
CA CYS A 81 -18.21 9.50 -0.87
C CYS A 81 -19.37 9.36 -1.86
N MET A 82 -19.93 8.16 -2.02
CA MET A 82 -21.09 7.92 -2.91
C MET A 82 -22.31 8.75 -2.55
N VAL A 83 -22.51 9.06 -1.26
CA VAL A 83 -23.65 9.88 -0.80
C VAL A 83 -23.54 11.34 -1.27
N PHE A 84 -22.32 11.81 -1.54
CA PHE A 84 -22.05 13.20 -1.95
C PHE A 84 -21.70 13.34 -3.44
N ALA A 85 -21.43 12.25 -4.13
CA ALA A 85 -21.04 12.24 -5.54
C ALA A 85 -22.27 12.30 -6.47
N PRO A 86 -22.14 12.84 -7.69
CA PRO A 86 -23.16 12.70 -8.73
C PRO A 86 -23.33 11.23 -9.14
N GLU A 87 -24.52 10.88 -9.61
CA GLU A 87 -24.97 9.50 -9.89
C GLU A 87 -23.99 8.74 -10.81
N GLU A 88 -23.52 9.39 -11.88
CA GLU A 88 -22.57 8.83 -12.85
C GLU A 88 -21.24 8.39 -12.21
N GLU A 89 -20.75 9.17 -11.24
CA GLU A 89 -19.49 8.85 -10.54
C GLU A 89 -19.73 7.88 -9.38
N ALA A 90 -20.93 7.90 -8.80
CA ALA A 90 -21.35 6.95 -7.77
C ALA A 90 -21.39 5.52 -8.32
N GLU A 91 -21.89 5.29 -9.54
CA GLU A 91 -21.87 3.96 -10.18
C GLU A 91 -20.44 3.41 -10.35
N VAL A 92 -19.50 4.27 -10.76
CA VAL A 92 -18.07 3.90 -10.89
C VAL A 92 -17.46 3.57 -9.53
N LEU A 93 -17.81 4.37 -8.51
CA LEU A 93 -17.40 4.16 -7.12
C LEU A 93 -17.97 2.87 -6.54
N GLU A 94 -19.22 2.52 -6.85
CA GLU A 94 -19.89 1.31 -6.37
C GLU A 94 -19.17 0.05 -6.85
N ALA A 95 -18.92 -0.05 -8.16
CA ALA A 95 -18.15 -1.16 -8.73
C ALA A 95 -16.73 -1.25 -8.12
N PHE A 96 -16.14 -0.10 -7.78
CA PHE A 96 -14.84 -0.07 -7.10
C PHE A 96 -14.93 -0.54 -5.64
N VAL A 97 -15.96 -0.14 -4.89
CA VAL A 97 -16.22 -0.60 -3.52
C VAL A 97 -16.48 -2.10 -3.48
N GLU A 98 -17.22 -2.66 -4.44
CA GLU A 98 -17.39 -4.11 -4.57
C GLU A 98 -16.05 -4.83 -4.77
N LYS A 99 -15.21 -4.31 -5.66
CA LYS A 99 -13.86 -4.86 -5.87
C LYS A 99 -13.00 -4.79 -4.60
N LEU A 100 -13.12 -3.71 -3.82
CA LEU A 100 -12.42 -3.58 -2.53
C LEU A 100 -12.87 -4.64 -1.53
N HIS A 101 -14.16 -4.95 -1.47
CA HIS A 101 -14.66 -6.04 -0.63
C HIS A 101 -14.06 -7.39 -1.02
N LEU A 102 -13.93 -7.68 -2.32
CA LEU A 102 -13.27 -8.90 -2.80
C LEU A 102 -11.78 -8.95 -2.40
N LEU A 103 -11.07 -7.83 -2.53
CA LEU A 103 -9.66 -7.74 -2.13
C LEU A 103 -9.46 -7.90 -0.63
N ARG A 104 -10.40 -7.38 0.19
CA ARG A 104 -10.42 -7.63 1.64
C ARG A 104 -10.55 -9.12 1.93
N LEU A 105 -11.49 -9.80 1.28
CA LEU A 105 -11.70 -11.24 1.44
C LEU A 105 -10.45 -12.04 1.01
N GLU A 106 -9.84 -11.70 -0.12
CA GLU A 106 -8.62 -12.34 -0.60
C GLU A 106 -7.45 -12.15 0.39
N SER A 107 -7.28 -10.93 0.93
CA SER A 107 -6.24 -10.67 1.92
C SER A 107 -6.46 -11.44 3.23
N SER A 108 -7.72 -11.55 3.67
CA SER A 108 -8.12 -12.34 4.84
C SER A 108 -7.82 -13.83 4.64
N TRP A 109 -8.17 -14.36 3.46
CA TRP A 109 -7.91 -15.76 3.10
C TRP A 109 -6.41 -16.08 3.04
N LYS A 110 -5.60 -15.22 2.40
CA LYS A 110 -4.14 -15.38 2.36
C LYS A 110 -3.50 -15.34 3.75
N ASN A 111 -4.03 -14.53 4.66
CA ASN A 111 -3.58 -14.48 6.05
C ASN A 111 -3.95 -15.77 6.81
N LEU A 112 -5.12 -16.35 6.53
CA LEU A 112 -5.56 -17.62 7.13
C LEU A 112 -4.71 -18.81 6.65
N GLU A 113 -4.43 -18.90 5.35
CA GLU A 113 -3.54 -19.94 4.78
C GLU A 113 -2.14 -19.88 5.39
N ARG A 114 -1.59 -18.67 5.59
CA ARG A 114 -0.31 -18.47 6.24
C ARG A 114 -0.32 -18.96 7.70
N LYS A 115 -1.43 -18.73 8.41
CA LYS A 115 -1.60 -19.15 9.81
C LYS A 115 -1.76 -20.67 9.94
N GLY A 116 -2.52 -21.31 9.04
CA GLY A 116 -2.70 -22.76 9.02
C GLY A 116 -1.43 -23.55 8.67
N ARG A 117 -0.55 -22.97 7.84
CA ARG A 117 0.76 -23.57 7.50
C ARG A 117 1.78 -23.48 8.64
N LEU A 118 1.60 -22.57 9.59
CA LEU A 118 2.44 -22.45 10.80
C LEU A 118 2.01 -23.39 11.93
N THR A 119 0.85 -24.04 11.82
CA THR A 119 0.31 -24.95 12.85
C THR A 119 0.47 -26.43 12.53
N VAL A 120 1.31 -26.80 11.56
CA VAL A 120 1.67 -28.21 11.31
C VAL A 120 2.99 -28.51 12.03
N THR A 121 2.90 -28.80 13.32
CA THR A 121 3.96 -29.43 14.14
C THR A 121 3.33 -30.38 15.13
#